data_AF-A0A7V5NY34-F1
#
_entry.id   AF-A0A7V5NY34-F1
#
_cell.length_a   1.000
_cell.length_b   1.000
_cell.length_c   1.000
_cell.angle_alpha   90.00
_cell.angle_beta   90.00
_cell.angle_gamma   90.00
#
_symmetry.space_group_name_H-M   'P 1'
#
loop_
_entity.id
_entity.type
_entity.pdbx_description
1 polymer ?
#
loop_
_entity_poly.entity_id
_entity_poly.type
_entity_poly.pdbx_seq_one_letter_code
_entity_poly.pdbx_strand_id
1 'polypeptide(L)'
;MRLLSLFLCCLALALGSVGITSELPALKDVPAWSAGPPDFVSYQGANKAFYVRRTYTREDGARIEVFLAGGAEGARLARVLKGRIEIDTPEYKLKYSQKGPYQTLLSYSPQEKKGFWAVFLNETPVLVLLARFYAIDAEEAFTFLKALDWPQLYQQAKLFFEGR
;
A
#
# COMPACT_ATOMS: atom_id res chain seq x y z
N MET A 1 -22.75 47.63 -32.73
CA MET A 1 -22.59 46.17 -32.88
C MET A 1 -21.13 45.84 -33.09
N ARG A 2 -20.38 45.45 -32.04
CA ARG A 2 -19.00 44.89 -32.09
C ARG A 2 -18.50 44.76 -30.65
N LEU A 3 -19.00 43.77 -29.89
CA LEU A 3 -18.58 43.52 -28.50
C LEU A 3 -18.90 42.06 -28.10
N LEU A 4 -18.74 41.10 -29.02
CA LEU A 4 -19.13 39.70 -28.77
C LEU A 4 -18.12 38.65 -29.27
N SER A 5 -16.86 39.04 -29.49
CA SER A 5 -15.84 38.15 -30.05
C SER A 5 -14.58 37.97 -29.20
N LEU A 6 -14.53 38.53 -27.99
CA LEU A 6 -13.34 38.44 -27.12
C LEU A 6 -13.50 37.51 -25.91
N PHE A 7 -14.69 36.99 -25.63
CA PHE A 7 -14.92 36.12 -24.47
C PHE A 7 -14.68 34.62 -24.74
N LEU A 8 -14.47 34.22 -26.00
CA LEU A 8 -14.39 32.80 -26.38
C LEU A 8 -12.96 32.23 -26.44
N CYS A 9 -11.91 33.06 -26.42
CA CYS A 9 -10.52 32.57 -26.45
C CYS A 9 -9.94 32.25 -25.05
N CYS A 10 -10.51 32.78 -23.97
CA CYS A 10 -10.01 32.48 -22.62
C CYS A 10 -10.57 31.16 -22.05
N LEU A 11 -11.67 30.63 -22.60
CA LEU A 11 -12.27 29.37 -22.14
C LEU A 11 -11.58 28.12 -22.72
N ALA A 12 -10.80 28.28 -23.79
CA ALA A 12 -10.11 27.17 -24.46
C ALA A 12 -8.73 26.83 -23.86
N LEU A 13 -8.19 27.67 -22.97
CA LEU A 13 -6.88 27.48 -22.33
C LEU A 13 -6.96 26.82 -20.95
N ALA A 14 -8.16 26.56 -20.41
CA ALA A 14 -8.35 25.84 -19.14
C ALA A 14 -8.52 24.32 -19.32
N LEU A 15 -8.39 23.80 -20.54
CA LEU A 15 -8.62 22.39 -20.91
C LEU A 15 -7.34 21.59 -21.15
N GLY A 16 -6.19 22.09 -20.67
CA GLY A 16 -4.89 21.56 -21.05
C GLY A 16 -3.95 21.30 -19.88
N SER A 17 -4.35 20.47 -18.92
CA SER A 17 -3.44 19.59 -18.15
C SER A 17 -4.20 18.79 -17.09
N VAL A 18 -5.13 17.92 -17.51
CA VAL A 18 -5.37 16.71 -16.71
C VAL A 18 -4.14 15.84 -16.96
N GLY A 19 -3.07 16.09 -16.21
CA GLY A 19 -1.97 15.15 -16.14
C GLY A 19 -2.57 13.86 -15.62
N ILE A 20 -2.72 12.87 -16.48
CA ILE A 20 -3.01 11.50 -16.08
C ILE A 20 -1.77 11.04 -15.32
N THR A 21 -1.69 11.42 -14.04
CA THR A 21 -0.93 10.63 -13.08
C THR A 21 -1.62 9.29 -13.11
N SER A 22 -1.02 8.24 -13.67
CA SER A 22 -1.55 6.88 -13.52
C SER A 22 -1.77 6.70 -12.02
N GLU A 23 -3.02 6.73 -11.55
CA GLU A 23 -3.32 6.94 -10.14
C GLU A 23 -2.69 5.79 -9.38
N LEU A 24 -1.68 6.10 -8.57
CA LEU A 24 -1.03 5.09 -7.75
C LEU A 24 -2.11 4.44 -6.86
N PRO A 25 -1.99 3.13 -6.57
CA PRO A 25 -3.00 2.46 -5.77
C PRO A 25 -3.20 3.20 -4.44
N ALA A 26 -4.45 3.53 -4.16
CA ALA A 26 -4.79 4.37 -3.03
C ALA A 26 -5.03 3.50 -1.79
N LEU A 27 -4.23 3.73 -0.75
CA LEU A 27 -4.51 3.18 0.57
C LEU A 27 -5.69 3.94 1.17
N LYS A 28 -6.87 3.29 1.22
CA LYS A 28 -8.13 3.89 1.68
C LYS A 28 -8.19 4.07 3.20
N ASP A 29 -9.15 4.88 3.65
CA ASP A 29 -9.44 5.03 5.07
C ASP A 29 -10.01 3.74 5.66
N VAL A 30 -9.69 3.49 6.94
CA VAL A 30 -10.18 2.33 7.69
C VAL A 30 -11.03 2.82 8.86
N PRO A 31 -12.25 2.29 9.06
CA PRO A 31 -13.10 2.71 10.17
C PRO A 31 -12.40 2.61 11.52
N ALA A 32 -12.65 3.58 12.40
CA ALA A 32 -12.02 3.72 13.72
C ALA A 32 -10.52 4.05 13.72
N TRP A 33 -9.91 4.32 12.57
CA TRP A 33 -8.52 4.78 12.46
C TRP A 33 -8.44 6.18 11.86
N SER A 34 -7.66 7.05 12.47
CA SER A 34 -7.27 8.32 11.88
C SER A 34 -6.09 8.08 10.94
N ALA A 35 -6.15 8.60 9.72
CA ALA A 35 -5.14 8.34 8.69
C ALA A 35 -4.48 9.64 8.23
N GLY A 36 -3.15 9.67 8.25
CA GLY A 36 -2.38 10.77 7.66
C GLY A 36 -2.49 10.78 6.13
N PRO A 37 -2.01 11.85 5.46
CA PRO A 37 -1.90 11.84 4.00
C PRO A 37 -0.93 10.74 3.56
N PRO A 38 -1.22 10.06 2.44
CA PRO A 38 -0.29 9.10 1.87
C PRO A 38 0.95 9.76 1.26
N ASP A 39 2.07 9.07 1.36
CA ASP A 39 3.38 9.42 0.83
C ASP A 39 3.69 8.48 -0.34
N PHE A 40 4.08 9.04 -1.49
CA PHE A 40 4.18 8.30 -2.73
C PHE A 40 5.49 8.57 -3.46
N VAL A 41 6.06 7.50 -4.01
CA VAL A 41 7.17 7.57 -4.95
C VAL A 41 6.86 6.65 -6.13
N SER A 42 7.05 7.12 -7.36
CA SER A 42 6.93 6.29 -8.56
C SER A 42 8.03 6.57 -9.56
N TYR A 43 8.40 5.53 -10.30
CA TYR A 43 9.40 5.57 -11.37
C TYR A 43 8.79 4.93 -12.61
N GLN A 44 8.76 5.67 -13.73
CA GLN A 44 8.10 5.27 -14.99
C GLN A 44 9.10 4.82 -16.09
N GLY A 45 10.30 4.39 -15.71
CA GLY A 45 11.35 3.93 -16.65
C GLY A 45 11.32 2.42 -16.93
N ALA A 46 12.41 1.90 -17.49
CA ALA A 46 12.58 0.47 -17.78
C ALA A 46 12.35 -0.44 -16.54
N ASN A 47 12.67 0.07 -15.35
CA ASN A 47 12.39 -0.57 -14.07
C ASN A 47 11.19 0.12 -13.39
N LYS A 48 10.02 0.02 -14.01
CA LYS A 48 8.80 0.61 -13.46
C LYS A 48 8.58 0.14 -12.03
N ALA A 49 8.40 1.08 -11.12
CA ALA A 49 8.30 0.81 -9.70
C ALA A 49 7.45 1.86 -9.02
N PHE A 50 6.85 1.47 -7.90
CA PHE A 50 6.18 2.42 -7.04
C PHE A 50 6.26 2.00 -5.59
N TYR A 51 6.02 2.97 -4.73
CA TYR A 51 5.92 2.82 -3.30
C TYR A 51 4.88 3.79 -2.77
N VAL A 52 3.93 3.27 -2.00
CA VAL A 52 2.91 4.04 -1.29
C VAL A 52 3.05 3.75 0.19
N ARG A 53 3.14 4.78 1.02
CA ARG A 53 3.15 4.67 2.47
C ARG A 53 2.01 5.47 3.07
N ARG A 54 1.29 4.89 4.04
CA ARG A 54 0.30 5.63 4.82
C ARG A 54 0.35 5.20 6.28
N THR A 55 0.24 6.16 7.20
CA THR A 55 0.23 5.91 8.64
C THR A 55 -1.18 6.11 9.18
N TYR A 56 -1.60 5.17 10.03
CA TYR A 56 -2.87 5.13 10.71
C TYR A 56 -2.63 5.13 12.22
N THR A 57 -3.42 5.89 12.95
CA THR A 57 -3.31 6.05 14.41
C THR A 57 -4.69 6.00 15.06
N ARG A 58 -4.73 5.51 16.30
CA ARG A 58 -5.90 5.56 17.19
C ARG A 58 -5.57 6.36 18.45
N GLU A 59 -6.61 6.82 19.14
CA GLU A 59 -6.48 7.65 20.35
C GLU A 59 -5.80 6.91 21.51
N ASP A 60 -5.89 5.59 21.56
CA ASP A 60 -5.24 4.74 22.57
C ASP A 60 -3.74 4.51 22.32
N GLY A 61 -3.15 5.21 21.34
CA GLY A 61 -1.73 5.10 21.00
C GLY A 61 -1.39 3.97 20.04
N ALA A 62 -2.37 3.20 19.57
CA ALA A 62 -2.17 2.21 18.52
C ALA A 62 -1.76 2.87 17.20
N ARG A 63 -0.83 2.24 16.48
CA ARG A 63 -0.32 2.73 15.20
C ARG A 63 -0.10 1.61 14.21
N ILE A 64 -0.50 1.84 12.96
CA ILE A 64 -0.18 0.98 11.82
C ILE A 64 0.44 1.81 10.70
N GLU A 65 1.61 1.41 10.23
CA GLU A 65 2.25 1.95 9.03
C GLU A 65 2.10 0.95 7.89
N VAL A 66 1.37 1.34 6.86
CA VAL A 66 1.12 0.51 5.69
C VAL A 66 2.00 0.96 4.55
N PHE A 67 2.59 0.00 3.86
CA PHE A 67 3.47 0.13 2.73
C PHE A 67 2.95 -0.75 1.61
N LEU A 68 2.72 -0.19 0.43
CA LEU A 68 2.43 -0.95 -0.79
C LEU A 68 3.53 -0.66 -1.80
N ALA A 69 4.27 -1.70 -2.17
CA ALA A 69 5.43 -1.58 -3.05
C ALA A 69 5.26 -2.50 -4.27
N GLY A 70 5.47 -1.94 -5.46
CA GLY A 70 5.36 -2.66 -6.72
C GLY A 70 6.62 -2.58 -7.57
N GLY A 71 6.80 -3.54 -8.48
CA GLY A 71 7.89 -3.55 -9.45
C GLY A 71 9.24 -3.75 -8.75
N ALA A 72 10.24 -2.93 -9.09
CA ALA A 72 11.58 -3.06 -8.51
C ALA A 72 11.59 -2.87 -6.97
N GLU A 73 10.77 -1.95 -6.45
CA GLU A 73 10.63 -1.72 -5.00
C GLU A 73 9.93 -2.89 -4.31
N GLY A 74 8.86 -3.42 -4.93
CA GLY A 74 8.20 -4.64 -4.46
C GLY A 74 9.16 -5.83 -4.43
N ALA A 75 9.97 -6.00 -5.47
CA ALA A 75 10.99 -7.07 -5.56
C ALA A 75 12.06 -6.95 -4.47
N ARG A 76 12.54 -5.72 -4.22
CA ARG A 76 13.50 -5.43 -3.14
C ARG A 76 12.90 -5.81 -1.79
N LEU A 77 11.67 -5.40 -1.52
CA LEU A 77 10.98 -5.72 -0.28
C LEU A 77 10.74 -7.22 -0.13
N ALA A 78 10.24 -7.89 -1.17
CA ALA A 78 10.00 -9.33 -1.17
C ALA A 78 11.27 -10.14 -0.88
N ARG A 79 12.42 -9.74 -1.44
CA ARG A 79 13.72 -10.41 -1.19
C ARG A 79 14.14 -10.36 0.27
N VAL A 80 13.87 -9.24 0.96
CA VAL A 80 14.19 -9.09 2.39
C VAL A 80 13.26 -9.94 3.25
N LEU A 81 12.03 -10.15 2.80
CA LEU A 81 11.00 -10.84 3.57
C LEU A 81 10.98 -12.34 3.35
N LYS A 82 11.17 -12.83 2.11
CA LYS A 82 11.11 -14.25 1.74
C LYS A 82 12.32 -15.05 2.24
N GLY A 83 12.15 -16.36 2.40
CA GLY A 83 13.24 -17.30 2.70
C GLY A 83 13.75 -17.26 4.15
N ARG A 84 12.97 -16.66 5.05
CA ARG A 84 13.28 -16.61 6.48
C ARG A 84 12.90 -17.93 7.16
N ILE A 85 13.68 -18.34 8.16
CA ILE A 85 13.38 -19.48 9.01
C ILE A 85 12.15 -19.14 9.85
N GLU A 86 11.17 -20.04 9.89
CA GLU A 86 9.99 -19.86 10.74
C GLU A 86 10.34 -20.07 12.21
N ILE A 87 9.76 -19.23 13.07
CA ILE A 87 9.94 -19.24 14.52
C ILE A 87 8.55 -19.13 15.14
N ASP A 88 8.22 -20.01 16.08
CA ASP A 88 6.94 -19.98 16.80
C ASP A 88 7.22 -20.23 18.29
N THR A 89 7.57 -19.16 19.01
CA THR A 89 7.77 -19.18 20.47
C THR A 89 6.80 -18.21 21.16
N PRO A 90 6.62 -18.31 22.49
CA PRO A 90 5.82 -17.35 23.25
C PRO A 90 6.33 -15.91 23.14
N GLU A 91 7.63 -15.71 22.95
CA GLU A 91 8.30 -14.40 22.90
C GLU A 91 8.27 -13.80 21.49
N TYR A 92 8.28 -14.64 20.46
CA TYR A 92 8.38 -14.20 19.08
C TYR A 92 7.78 -15.18 18.09
N LYS A 93 7.06 -14.63 17.10
CA LYS A 93 6.45 -15.36 16.00
C LYS A 93 6.97 -14.81 14.68
N LEU A 94 7.51 -15.68 13.84
CA LEU A 94 7.85 -15.43 12.45
C LEU A 94 7.31 -16.59 11.62
N LYS A 95 6.22 -16.39 10.88
CA LYS A 95 5.49 -17.50 10.26
C LYS A 95 4.89 -17.12 8.93
N TYR A 96 5.09 -17.97 7.92
CA TYR A 96 4.37 -17.86 6.66
C TYR A 96 3.02 -18.56 6.78
N SER A 97 2.02 -18.01 6.11
CA SER A 97 0.73 -18.69 5.99
C SER A 97 0.04 -18.31 4.69
N GLN A 98 -0.88 -19.16 4.24
CA GLN A 98 -1.71 -18.88 3.07
C GLN A 98 -3.06 -18.30 3.52
N LYS A 99 -3.49 -17.19 2.91
CA LYS A 99 -4.78 -16.54 3.17
C LYS A 99 -5.49 -16.30 1.82
N GLY A 100 -6.34 -17.25 1.44
CA GLY A 100 -6.92 -17.29 0.09
C GLY A 100 -5.82 -17.48 -0.96
N PRO A 101 -5.77 -16.67 -2.03
CA PRO A 101 -4.73 -16.78 -3.06
C PRO A 101 -3.39 -16.14 -2.63
N TYR A 102 -3.33 -15.46 -1.48
CA TYR A 102 -2.16 -14.69 -1.07
C TYR A 102 -1.31 -15.42 -0.04
N GLN A 103 0.00 -15.49 -0.30
CA GLN A 103 0.97 -15.82 0.73
C GLN A 103 1.12 -14.62 1.67
N THR A 104 1.25 -14.90 2.97
CA THR A 104 1.43 -13.90 4.01
C THR A 104 2.60 -14.28 4.92
N LEU A 105 3.20 -13.27 5.55
CA LEU A 105 4.24 -13.43 6.57
C LEU A 105 3.87 -12.59 7.78
N LEU A 106 3.84 -13.21 8.96
CA LEU A 106 3.75 -12.53 10.25
C LEU A 106 5.14 -12.48 10.87
N SER A 107 5.56 -11.32 11.37
CA SER A 107 6.63 -11.14 12.36
C SER A 107 6.05 -10.40 13.55
N TYR A 108 6.10 -10.96 14.75
CA TYR A 108 5.38 -10.41 15.91
C TYR A 108 6.07 -10.75 17.23
N SER A 109 6.24 -9.74 18.08
CA SER A 109 6.56 -9.93 19.49
C SER A 109 5.29 -9.74 20.34
N PRO A 110 4.75 -10.81 20.95
CA PRO A 110 3.56 -10.72 21.79
C PRO A 110 3.72 -9.82 23.02
N GLN A 111 4.91 -9.87 23.66
CA GLN A 111 5.19 -9.08 24.85
C GLN A 111 5.19 -7.58 24.57
N GLU A 112 5.74 -7.19 23.42
CA GLU A 112 5.85 -5.79 23.02
C GLU A 112 4.64 -5.27 22.23
N LYS A 113 3.71 -6.16 21.84
CA LYS A 113 2.57 -5.85 20.96
C LYS A 113 2.99 -5.07 19.70
N LYS A 114 4.09 -5.53 19.07
CA LYS A 114 4.64 -4.90 17.88
C LYS A 114 5.12 -5.93 16.87
N GLY A 115 5.06 -5.57 15.60
CA GLY A 115 5.41 -6.49 14.53
C GLY A 115 5.07 -5.97 13.15
N PHE A 116 5.02 -6.87 12.18
CA PHE A 116 4.45 -6.60 10.88
C PHE A 116 3.71 -7.81 10.31
N TRP A 117 2.73 -7.51 9.47
CA TRP A 117 2.20 -8.43 8.48
C TRP A 117 2.71 -8.03 7.10
N ALA A 118 3.09 -9.00 6.27
CA ALA A 118 3.31 -8.81 4.85
C ALA A 118 2.39 -9.73 4.06
N VAL A 119 1.86 -9.22 2.95
CA VAL A 119 0.99 -9.92 2.00
C VAL A 119 1.65 -9.81 0.64
N PHE A 120 1.98 -10.96 0.06
CA PHE A 120 2.54 -11.04 -1.28
C PHE A 120 1.36 -11.08 -2.27
N LEU A 121 1.01 -9.92 -2.80
CA LEU A 121 -0.19 -9.74 -3.64
C LEU A 121 0.00 -10.30 -5.06
N ASN A 122 1.23 -10.28 -5.57
CA ASN A 122 1.59 -10.83 -6.87
C ASN A 122 3.09 -11.10 -6.98
N GLU A 123 3.49 -12.04 -7.84
CA GLU A 123 4.89 -12.35 -8.11
C GLU A 123 5.45 -11.61 -9.33
N THR A 124 4.62 -11.38 -10.37
CA THR A 124 5.06 -10.70 -11.60
C THR A 124 3.94 -9.83 -12.19
N PRO A 125 4.06 -8.49 -12.18
CA PRO A 125 5.07 -7.71 -11.47
C PRO A 125 4.98 -7.94 -9.95
N VAL A 126 6.12 -7.93 -9.25
CA VAL A 126 6.15 -8.15 -7.79
C VAL A 126 5.33 -7.06 -7.11
N LEU A 127 4.39 -7.46 -6.25
CA LEU A 127 3.57 -6.56 -5.46
C LEU A 127 3.50 -7.05 -4.01
N VAL A 128 3.89 -6.19 -3.08
CA VAL A 128 3.91 -6.50 -1.64
C VAL A 128 3.20 -5.41 -0.87
N LEU A 129 2.25 -5.82 -0.02
CA LEU A 129 1.63 -4.98 1.00
C LEU A 129 2.22 -5.35 2.36
N LEU A 130 2.77 -4.40 3.09
CA LEU A 130 3.34 -4.61 4.41
C LEU A 130 2.70 -3.63 5.40
N ALA A 131 2.26 -4.12 6.55
CA ALA A 131 1.73 -3.31 7.64
C ALA A 131 2.54 -3.55 8.90
N ARG A 132 3.32 -2.55 9.32
CA ARG A 132 3.97 -2.53 10.65
C ARG A 132 2.98 -2.03 11.66
N PHE A 133 2.89 -2.68 12.82
CA PHE A 133 1.93 -2.33 13.84
C PHE A 133 2.57 -2.22 15.22
N TYR A 134 1.98 -1.37 16.05
CA TYR A 134 2.44 -1.05 17.41
C TYR A 134 1.25 -0.92 18.36
N ALA A 135 1.45 -1.37 19.59
CA ALA A 135 0.48 -1.33 20.68
C ALA A 135 -0.84 -2.08 20.41
N ILE A 136 -0.84 -2.99 19.43
CA ILE A 136 -1.96 -3.89 19.11
C ILE A 136 -1.45 -5.31 18.87
N ASP A 137 -2.34 -6.28 18.97
CA ASP A 137 -2.00 -7.66 18.66
C ASP A 137 -2.01 -7.95 17.15
N ALA A 138 -1.47 -9.11 16.79
CA ALA A 138 -1.37 -9.54 15.40
C ALA A 138 -2.74 -9.81 14.75
N GLU A 139 -3.77 -10.16 15.50
CA GLU A 139 -5.10 -10.47 14.97
C GLU A 139 -5.86 -9.19 14.60
N GLU A 140 -5.79 -8.18 15.46
CA GLU A 140 -6.28 -6.84 15.19
C GLU A 140 -5.57 -6.24 13.97
N ALA A 141 -4.23 -6.31 13.94
CA ALA A 141 -3.45 -5.85 12.79
C ALA A 141 -3.83 -6.57 11.49
N PHE A 142 -4.11 -7.88 11.55
CA PHE A 142 -4.57 -8.65 10.39
C PHE A 142 -5.98 -8.24 9.95
N THR A 143 -6.87 -7.97 10.90
CA THR A 143 -8.23 -7.49 10.61
C THR A 143 -8.21 -6.12 9.95
N PHE A 144 -7.38 -5.20 10.46
CA PHE A 144 -7.09 -3.93 9.81
C PHE A 144 -6.59 -4.15 8.38
N LEU A 145 -5.61 -5.04 8.21
CA LEU A 145 -4.98 -5.28 6.91
C LEU A 145 -6.00 -5.79 5.89
N LYS A 146 -6.91 -6.70 6.27
CA LYS A 146 -8.00 -7.17 5.40
C LYS A 146 -8.96 -6.05 4.99
N ALA A 147 -9.21 -5.08 5.87
CA ALA A 147 -10.09 -3.96 5.57
C ALA A 147 -9.60 -3.11 4.39
N LEU A 148 -8.30 -3.14 4.07
CA LEU A 148 -7.72 -2.45 2.92
C LEU A 148 -8.07 -3.06 1.55
N ASP A 149 -8.78 -4.19 1.49
CA ASP A 149 -9.24 -4.81 0.24
C ASP A 149 -8.10 -5.16 -0.73
N TRP A 150 -7.40 -6.25 -0.41
CA TRP A 150 -6.25 -6.73 -1.19
C TRP A 150 -6.55 -6.98 -2.67
N PRO A 151 -7.71 -7.57 -3.04
CA PRO A 151 -8.10 -7.68 -4.45
C PRO A 151 -8.14 -6.32 -5.15
N GLN A 152 -8.75 -5.30 -4.53
CA GLN A 152 -8.82 -3.96 -5.12
C GLN A 152 -7.42 -3.33 -5.28
N LEU A 153 -6.56 -3.41 -4.26
CA LEU A 153 -5.19 -2.91 -4.33
C LEU A 153 -4.37 -3.59 -5.42
N TYR A 154 -4.54 -4.91 -5.58
CA TYR A 154 -3.91 -5.66 -6.66
C TYR A 154 -4.36 -5.17 -8.04
N GLN A 155 -5.68 -4.97 -8.24
CA GLN A 155 -6.20 -4.47 -9.53
C GLN A 155 -5.68 -3.06 -9.85
N GLN A 156 -5.70 -2.15 -8.88
CA GLN A 156 -5.16 -0.79 -9.07
C GLN A 156 -3.66 -0.82 -9.40
N ALA A 157 -2.88 -1.64 -8.69
CA ALA A 157 -1.45 -1.78 -8.95
C ALA A 157 -1.16 -2.36 -10.34
N LYS A 158 -1.99 -3.31 -10.78
CA LYS A 158 -1.90 -3.89 -12.11
C LYS A 158 -2.13 -2.83 -13.20
N LEU A 159 -3.17 -2.00 -13.07
CA LEU A 159 -3.44 -0.89 -13.99
C LEU A 159 -2.27 0.08 -14.08
N PHE A 160 -1.65 0.42 -12.94
CA PHE A 160 -0.43 1.22 -12.92
C PHE A 160 0.63 0.63 -13.85
N PHE A 161 0.92 -0.68 -13.78
CA PHE A 161 1.93 -1.32 -14.64
C PHE A 161 1.53 -1.41 -16.11
N GLU A 162 0.25 -1.58 -16.41
CA GLU A 162 -0.28 -1.71 -17.78
C GLU A 162 -0.35 -0.38 -18.55
N GLY A 163 -0.16 0.76 -17.88
CA GLY A 163 0.00 2.06 -18.54
C GLY A 163 -1.29 2.62 -19.16
N ARG A 164 -2.43 2.38 -18.50
CA ARG A 164 -3.71 3.03 -18.81
C ARG A 164 -4.04 4.13 -17.80
#